data_AF-A0A559GUL2-F1
#
_entry.id   AF-A0A559GUL2-F1
#
_cell.length_a   1.000
_cell.length_b   1.000
_cell.length_c   1.000
_cell.angle_alpha   90.00
_cell.angle_beta   90.00
_cell.angle_gamma   90.00
#
_symmetry.space_group_name_H-M   'P 1'
#
loop_
_entity.id
_entity.type
_entity.pdbx_description
1 polymer ?
#
loop_
_entity_poly.entity_id
_entity_poly.type
_entity_poly.pdbx_seq_one_letter_code
_entity_poly.pdbx_strand_id
1 'polypeptide(L)'
;VYGTFLRVVNKSVDFEQLLEKYSILAGESIREYEISFDLLPISLHKFEENKDRLLVFLGDLRSQIVFDYSKSLDSQNLFDKYFASKEKTFEDCTIESINQKREYIINQFELQSLTMFHQIEKRLQIIEQTITYLQDRVRELNNNIKSYQEQMIQKLKLPFYMYTAKILQNYQQGMGVLLTTQNNSNIRFIANSNSEQDVMYQLSSGQVAVISFAFTLALNTTFKISRGFKFLSIDDPIQDMDSMNVYALIDLIRHSLSDYQIIMSTHNDGSAMFIKYKFELFSDSEISNVGLKNIKNILLLDVEVSS
;
A
#
# COMPACT_ATOMS: atom_id res chain seq x y z
N VAL A 1 -4.94 24.70 85.76
CA VAL A 1 -6.23 24.02 86.04
C VAL A 1 -7.33 24.46 85.08
N TYR A 2 -7.64 25.76 84.98
CA TYR A 2 -8.72 26.28 84.10
C TYR A 2 -8.53 25.97 82.60
N GLY A 3 -7.31 26.13 82.06
CA GLY A 3 -7.03 25.81 80.65
C GLY A 3 -7.09 24.31 80.33
N THR A 4 -6.77 23.44 81.29
CA THR A 4 -6.88 21.99 81.15
C THR A 4 -8.35 21.55 81.13
N PHE A 5 -9.19 22.20 81.94
CA PHE A 5 -10.63 21.95 82.00
C PHE A 5 -11.33 22.30 80.67
N LEU A 6 -11.04 23.47 80.08
CA LEU A 6 -11.59 23.85 78.77
C LEU A 6 -11.19 22.88 77.64
N ARG A 7 -9.98 22.31 77.72
CA ARG A 7 -9.50 21.34 76.72
C ARG A 7 -10.21 19.99 76.82
N VAL A 8 -10.65 19.59 78.03
CA VAL A 8 -11.45 18.38 78.26
C VAL A 8 -12.89 18.60 77.79
N VAL A 9 -13.49 19.74 78.12
CA VAL A 9 -14.87 20.08 77.71
C VAL A 9 -14.99 20.12 76.19
N ASN A 10 -14.03 20.71 75.48
CA ASN A 10 -14.04 20.75 74.01
C ASN A 10 -13.85 19.37 73.34
N LYS A 11 -13.37 18.37 74.06
CA LYS A 11 -13.20 16.99 73.57
C LYS A 11 -14.32 16.04 74.01
N SER A 12 -15.34 16.53 74.69
CA SER A 12 -16.48 15.73 75.16
C SER A 12 -17.27 15.09 74.02
N VAL A 13 -17.44 15.81 72.90
CA VAL A 13 -18.18 15.32 71.72
C VAL A 13 -17.47 14.15 71.03
N ASP A 14 -16.14 14.22 70.90
CA ASP A 14 -15.33 13.11 70.36
C ASP A 14 -15.37 11.90 71.30
N PHE A 15 -15.49 12.14 72.61
CA PHE A 15 -15.57 11.10 73.62
C PHE A 15 -16.92 10.38 73.59
N GLU A 16 -18.03 11.09 73.40
CA GLU A 16 -19.37 10.49 73.23
C GLU A 16 -19.44 9.59 71.99
N GLN A 17 -18.86 10.02 70.86
CA GLN A 17 -18.78 9.20 69.65
C GLN A 17 -17.90 7.95 69.84
N LEU A 18 -16.81 8.06 70.61
CA LEU A 18 -15.97 6.93 70.97
C LEU A 18 -16.65 5.96 71.95
N LEU A 19 -17.48 6.47 72.87
CA LEU A 19 -18.31 5.69 73.79
C LEU A 19 -19.37 4.87 73.05
N GLU A 20 -20.00 5.45 72.01
CA GLU A 20 -20.99 4.77 71.18
C GLU A 20 -20.35 3.66 70.32
N LYS A 21 -19.13 3.91 69.81
CA LYS A 21 -18.36 2.95 68.99
C LYS A 21 -17.70 1.83 69.80
N TYR A 22 -17.31 2.11 71.04
CA TYR A 22 -16.70 1.13 71.96
C TYR A 22 -17.55 1.01 73.22
N SER A 23 -18.66 0.26 73.13
CA SER A 23 -19.64 0.02 74.19
C SER A 23 -19.08 -0.62 75.47
N ILE A 24 -17.81 -1.03 75.47
CA ILE A 24 -17.07 -1.50 76.65
C ILE A 24 -16.77 -0.34 77.63
N LEU A 25 -16.64 0.90 77.14
CA LEU A 25 -16.42 2.10 77.96
C LEU A 25 -17.72 2.65 78.59
N ALA A 26 -18.88 2.14 78.20
CA ALA A 26 -20.19 2.50 78.76
C ALA A 26 -20.68 1.49 79.82
N GLY A 27 -19.83 0.56 80.26
CA GLY A 27 -20.17 -0.43 81.27
C GLY A 27 -20.33 0.18 82.67
N GLU A 28 -21.25 -0.38 83.46
CA GLU A 28 -21.46 -0.02 84.88
C GLU A 28 -20.16 0.04 85.71
N SER A 29 -19.12 -0.66 85.27
CA SER A 29 -17.79 -0.72 85.89
C SER A 29 -17.04 0.62 85.93
N ILE A 30 -17.32 1.58 85.04
CA ILE A 30 -16.65 2.90 85.07
C ILE A 30 -17.34 3.86 86.06
N ARG A 31 -18.65 3.66 86.33
CA ARG A 31 -19.40 4.46 87.32
C ARG A 31 -18.91 4.23 88.75
N GLU A 32 -18.31 3.07 89.06
CA GLU A 32 -17.70 2.82 90.38
C GLU A 32 -16.51 3.74 90.69
N TYR A 33 -15.88 4.33 89.67
CA TYR A 33 -14.75 5.24 89.82
C TYR A 33 -15.15 6.73 89.69
N GLU A 34 -16.43 7.03 89.43
CA GLU A 34 -16.95 8.39 89.48
C GLU A 34 -16.98 8.90 90.93
N ILE A 35 -16.54 10.14 91.12
CA ILE A 35 -16.51 10.77 92.45
C ILE A 35 -17.86 11.43 92.69
N SER A 36 -18.65 10.91 93.64
CA SER A 36 -19.89 11.56 94.06
C SER A 36 -19.59 12.85 94.84
N PHE A 37 -20.24 13.95 94.45
CA PHE A 37 -20.06 15.27 95.07
C PHE A 37 -20.92 15.48 96.33
N ASP A 38 -21.62 14.44 96.78
CA ASP A 38 -22.66 14.54 97.82
C ASP A 38 -22.10 14.62 99.26
N LEU A 39 -20.80 14.36 99.48
CA LEU A 39 -20.13 14.45 100.79
C LEU A 39 -18.84 15.27 100.70
N LEU A 40 -18.90 16.53 101.12
CA LEU A 40 -17.73 17.40 101.32
C LEU A 40 -17.17 17.26 102.76
N PRO A 41 -15.84 17.37 102.96
CA PRO A 41 -14.79 17.60 101.97
C PRO A 41 -14.18 16.30 101.43
N ILE A 42 -14.03 16.23 100.11
CA ILE A 42 -13.30 15.15 99.44
C ILE A 42 -11.80 15.39 99.67
N SER A 43 -11.10 14.44 100.29
CA SER A 43 -9.65 14.54 100.49
C SER A 43 -8.90 14.28 99.19
N LEU A 44 -7.83 15.04 98.94
CA LEU A 44 -6.98 14.92 97.74
C LEU A 44 -6.49 13.47 97.51
N HIS A 45 -6.25 12.75 98.61
CA HIS A 45 -5.83 11.35 98.61
C HIS A 45 -6.86 10.40 97.96
N LYS A 46 -8.16 10.65 98.15
CA LYS A 46 -9.21 9.79 97.57
C LYS A 46 -9.37 10.02 96.06
N PHE A 47 -9.04 11.22 95.58
CA PHE A 47 -8.98 11.54 94.16
C PHE A 47 -7.80 10.83 93.48
N GLU A 48 -6.62 10.85 94.12
CA GLU A 48 -5.42 10.16 93.60
C GLU A 48 -5.61 8.64 93.58
N GLU A 49 -6.20 8.05 94.62
CA GLU A 49 -6.48 6.61 94.66
C GLU A 49 -7.43 6.15 93.55
N ASN A 50 -8.53 6.89 93.30
CA ASN A 50 -9.46 6.56 92.22
C ASN A 50 -8.83 6.74 90.83
N LYS A 51 -7.99 7.77 90.65
CA LYS A 51 -7.22 7.97 89.42
C LYS A 51 -6.28 6.80 89.16
N ASP A 52 -5.56 6.34 90.18
CA ASP A 52 -4.61 5.24 90.04
C ASP A 52 -5.33 3.91 89.74
N ARG A 53 -6.46 3.64 90.39
CA ARG A 53 -7.30 2.46 90.08
C ARG A 53 -7.84 2.49 88.65
N LEU A 54 -8.30 3.64 88.18
CA LEU A 54 -8.79 3.82 86.82
C LEU A 54 -7.67 3.67 85.79
N LEU A 55 -6.45 4.13 86.11
CA LEU A 55 -5.27 3.93 85.25
C LEU A 55 -4.88 2.45 85.14
N VAL A 56 -4.96 1.68 86.23
CA VAL A 56 -4.70 0.23 86.20
C VAL A 56 -5.75 -0.49 85.35
N PHE A 57 -7.04 -0.17 85.53
CA PHE A 57 -8.12 -0.75 84.74
C PHE A 57 -7.99 -0.45 83.23
N LEU A 58 -7.67 0.79 82.87
CA LEU A 58 -7.40 1.17 81.49
C LEU A 58 -6.13 0.52 80.94
N GLY A 59 -5.13 0.30 81.79
CA GLY A 59 -3.91 -0.44 81.46
C GLY A 59 -4.20 -1.89 81.06
N ASP A 60 -5.00 -2.60 81.87
CA ASP A 60 -5.39 -3.98 81.63
C ASP A 60 -6.23 -4.14 80.36
N LEU A 61 -7.20 -3.23 80.14
CA LEU A 61 -7.99 -3.20 78.90
C LEU A 61 -7.11 -2.97 77.66
N ARG A 62 -6.15 -2.06 77.75
CA ARG A 62 -5.22 -1.79 76.64
C ARG A 62 -4.37 -3.02 76.31
N SER A 63 -3.95 -3.81 77.31
CA SER A 63 -3.19 -5.04 77.06
C SER A 63 -4.00 -6.16 76.39
N GLN A 64 -5.33 -6.15 76.49
CA GLN A 64 -6.19 -7.12 75.81
C GLN A 64 -6.39 -6.78 74.31
N ILE A 65 -6.23 -5.52 73.93
CA ILE A 65 -6.36 -5.06 72.53
C ILE A 65 -5.01 -5.22 71.82
N VAL A 66 -4.77 -6.40 71.26
CA VAL A 66 -3.59 -6.65 70.42
C VAL A 66 -3.86 -6.12 69.00
N PHE A 67 -3.38 -4.90 68.72
CA PHE A 67 -3.46 -4.31 67.38
C PHE A 67 -2.37 -4.90 66.47
N ASP A 68 -2.78 -5.66 65.46
CA ASP A 68 -1.89 -6.27 64.48
C ASP A 68 -1.58 -5.29 63.34
N TYR A 69 -0.47 -4.57 63.48
CA TYR A 69 -0.01 -3.57 62.50
C TYR A 69 0.15 -4.13 61.08
N SER A 70 0.43 -5.43 60.94
CA SER A 70 0.65 -6.05 59.62
C SER A 70 -0.61 -6.04 58.73
N LYS A 71 -1.79 -6.12 59.34
CA LYS A 71 -3.09 -6.13 58.63
C LYS A 71 -3.59 -4.74 58.24
N SER A 72 -2.97 -3.69 58.78
CA SER A 72 -3.32 -2.28 58.50
C SER A 72 -2.48 -1.64 57.39
N LEU A 73 -1.45 -2.33 56.90
CA LEU A 73 -0.53 -1.83 55.89
C LEU A 73 -1.06 -2.09 54.48
N ASP A 74 -1.84 -1.16 53.94
CA ASP A 74 -2.24 -1.15 52.52
C ASP A 74 -1.23 -0.36 51.67
N SER A 75 -0.05 -0.94 51.45
CA SER A 75 1.03 -0.29 50.68
C SER A 75 0.67 -0.01 49.21
N GLN A 76 -0.39 -0.63 48.69
CA GLN A 76 -0.83 -0.54 47.30
C GLN A 76 -2.15 0.22 47.12
N ASN A 77 -2.71 0.79 48.19
CA ASN A 77 -4.02 1.47 48.20
C ASN A 77 -5.13 0.64 47.53
N LEU A 78 -5.15 -0.67 47.78
CA LEU A 78 -6.13 -1.60 47.21
C LEU A 78 -7.53 -1.30 47.71
N PHE A 79 -7.68 -0.86 48.97
CA PHE A 79 -8.97 -0.52 49.55
C PHE A 79 -9.61 0.67 48.85
N ASP A 80 -8.85 1.74 48.61
CA ASP A 80 -9.35 2.89 47.87
C ASP A 80 -9.57 2.57 46.39
N LYS A 81 -8.64 1.84 45.76
CA LYS A 81 -8.68 1.59 44.31
C LYS A 81 -9.81 0.65 43.88
N TYR A 82 -10.12 -0.38 44.67
CA TYR A 82 -11.11 -1.40 44.31
C TYR A 82 -12.41 -1.31 45.09
N PHE A 83 -12.39 -0.75 46.30
CA PHE A 83 -13.57 -0.65 47.17
C PHE A 83 -14.03 0.80 47.41
N ALA A 84 -13.35 1.81 46.85
CA ALA A 84 -13.72 3.23 46.98
C ALA A 84 -13.97 3.65 48.43
N SER A 85 -13.13 3.15 49.34
CA SER A 85 -13.19 3.38 50.79
C SER A 85 -14.48 2.93 51.47
N LYS A 86 -15.27 2.05 50.84
CA LYS A 86 -16.51 1.50 51.39
C LYS A 86 -16.22 0.23 52.19
N GLU A 87 -16.31 0.34 53.50
CA GLU A 87 -16.04 -0.73 54.46
C GLU A 87 -16.97 -1.94 54.28
N LYS A 88 -18.28 -1.70 54.10
CA LYS A 88 -19.29 -2.77 53.91
C LYS A 88 -18.98 -3.68 52.72
N THR A 89 -18.58 -3.11 51.59
CA THR A 89 -18.25 -3.88 50.38
C THR A 89 -16.94 -4.68 50.50
N PHE A 90 -16.06 -4.29 51.41
CA PHE A 90 -14.83 -5.01 51.71
C PHE A 90 -15.10 -6.17 52.67
N GLU A 91 -15.94 -5.96 53.69
CA GLU A 91 -16.36 -7.01 54.63
C GLU A 91 -17.20 -8.10 53.95
N ASP A 92 -18.05 -7.73 52.99
CA ASP A 92 -18.85 -8.68 52.20
C ASP A 92 -18.00 -9.47 51.17
N CYS A 93 -16.73 -9.11 50.97
CA CYS A 93 -15.87 -9.71 49.96
C CYS A 93 -15.22 -11.01 50.47
N THR A 94 -15.74 -12.15 50.02
CA THR A 94 -15.17 -13.47 50.33
C THR A 94 -14.08 -13.88 49.33
N ILE A 95 -13.17 -14.76 49.76
CA ILE A 95 -12.12 -15.34 48.89
C ILE A 95 -12.75 -16.08 47.70
N GLU A 96 -13.89 -16.73 47.89
CA GLU A 96 -14.65 -17.39 46.84
C GLU A 96 -15.14 -16.41 45.77
N SER A 97 -15.65 -15.23 46.17
CA SER A 97 -16.06 -14.17 45.25
C SER A 97 -14.88 -13.67 44.39
N ILE A 98 -13.69 -13.54 44.98
CA ILE A 98 -12.45 -13.16 44.27
C ILE A 98 -12.07 -14.25 43.25
N ASN A 99 -12.13 -15.53 43.64
CA ASN A 99 -11.83 -16.64 42.74
C ASN A 99 -12.84 -16.72 41.59
N GLN A 100 -14.13 -16.56 41.86
CA GLN A 100 -15.17 -16.51 40.82
C GLN A 100 -14.95 -15.34 39.85
N LYS A 101 -14.57 -14.17 40.36
CA LYS A 101 -14.25 -13.01 39.52
C LYS A 101 -13.00 -13.24 38.66
N ARG A 102 -11.98 -13.91 39.20
CA ARG A 102 -10.78 -14.30 38.45
C ARG A 102 -11.15 -15.25 37.30
N GLU A 103 -11.91 -16.30 37.58
CA GLU A 103 -12.40 -17.25 36.56
C GLU A 103 -13.26 -16.56 35.51
N TYR A 104 -14.12 -15.62 35.93
CA TYR A 104 -14.91 -14.81 35.01
C TYR A 104 -14.02 -13.98 34.05
N ILE A 105 -12.99 -13.31 34.58
CA ILE A 105 -12.07 -12.50 33.77
C ILE A 105 -11.32 -13.38 32.77
N ILE A 106 -10.85 -14.57 33.19
CA ILE A 106 -10.17 -15.52 32.30
C ILE A 106 -11.12 -15.98 31.19
N ASN A 107 -12.34 -16.41 31.53
CA ASN A 107 -13.34 -16.83 30.55
C ASN A 107 -13.68 -15.71 29.55
N GLN A 108 -13.85 -14.46 30.03
CA GLN A 108 -14.10 -13.32 29.14
C GLN A 108 -12.93 -13.06 28.20
N PHE A 109 -11.70 -13.15 28.70
CA PHE A 109 -10.51 -13.03 27.86
C PHE A 109 -10.42 -14.13 26.81
N GLU A 110 -10.72 -15.38 27.16
CA GLU A 110 -10.74 -16.51 26.23
C GLU A 110 -11.82 -16.33 25.15
N LEU A 111 -13.05 -15.95 25.53
CA LEU A 111 -14.13 -15.65 24.60
C LEU A 111 -13.76 -14.53 23.61
N GLN A 112 -13.12 -13.47 24.11
CA GLN A 112 -12.69 -12.36 23.27
C GLN A 112 -11.54 -12.77 22.34
N SER A 113 -10.62 -13.60 22.81
CA SER A 113 -9.53 -14.16 22.02
C SER A 113 -10.05 -15.06 20.88
N LEU A 114 -11.04 -15.92 21.17
CA LEU A 114 -11.71 -16.75 20.16
C LEU A 114 -12.43 -15.90 19.12
N THR A 115 -13.10 -14.84 19.56
CA THR A 115 -13.78 -13.90 18.65
C THR A 115 -12.78 -13.23 17.70
N MET A 116 -11.65 -12.78 18.23
CA MET A 116 -10.57 -12.18 17.42
C MET A 116 -9.96 -13.20 16.45
N PHE A 117 -9.74 -14.44 16.90
CA PHE A 117 -9.24 -15.51 16.06
C PHE A 117 -10.17 -15.75 14.86
N HIS A 118 -11.48 -15.87 15.12
CA HIS A 118 -12.46 -16.08 14.06
C HIS A 118 -12.53 -14.91 13.05
N GLN A 119 -12.37 -13.66 13.53
CA GLN A 119 -12.28 -12.50 12.64
C GLN A 119 -11.03 -12.55 11.74
N ILE A 120 -9.88 -12.94 12.29
CA ILE A 120 -8.62 -13.09 11.55
C ILE A 120 -8.76 -14.20 10.51
N GLU A 121 -9.31 -15.35 10.90
CA GLU A 121 -9.54 -16.50 10.01
C GLU A 121 -10.44 -16.11 8.83
N LYS A 122 -11.55 -15.40 9.10
CA LYS A 122 -12.44 -14.89 8.04
C LYS A 122 -11.72 -13.94 7.08
N ARG A 123 -10.85 -13.06 7.60
CA ARG A 123 -10.06 -12.15 6.76
C ARG A 123 -9.04 -12.91 5.92
N LEU A 124 -8.41 -13.93 6.48
CA LEU A 124 -7.44 -14.77 5.80
C LEU A 124 -8.10 -15.54 4.64
N GLN A 125 -9.28 -16.11 4.86
CA GLN A 125 -10.05 -16.78 3.82
C GLN A 125 -10.40 -15.84 2.64
N ILE A 126 -10.78 -14.60 2.92
CA ILE A 126 -11.06 -13.59 1.87
C ILE A 126 -9.77 -13.28 1.08
N ILE A 127 -8.63 -13.14 1.77
CA ILE A 127 -7.34 -12.88 1.14
C ILE A 127 -6.93 -14.05 0.22
N GLU A 128 -7.06 -15.30 0.68
CA GLU A 128 -6.77 -16.49 -0.11
C GLU A 128 -7.63 -16.57 -1.38
N GLN A 129 -8.94 -16.34 -1.25
CA GLN A 129 -9.86 -16.26 -2.40
C GLN A 129 -9.50 -15.12 -3.37
N THR A 130 -9.03 -14.00 -2.83
CA THR A 130 -8.62 -12.86 -3.66
C THR A 130 -7.32 -13.18 -4.41
N ILE A 131 -6.37 -13.86 -3.76
CA ILE A 131 -5.11 -14.28 -4.39
C ILE A 131 -5.38 -15.24 -5.54
N THR A 132 -6.22 -16.26 -5.34
CA THR A 132 -6.55 -17.22 -6.41
C THR A 132 -7.25 -16.53 -7.58
N TYR A 133 -8.23 -15.67 -7.29
CA TYR A 133 -8.90 -14.86 -8.31
C TYR A 133 -7.92 -13.99 -9.13
N LEU A 134 -7.00 -13.30 -8.45
CA LEU A 134 -5.99 -12.46 -9.11
C LEU A 134 -5.02 -13.30 -9.95
N GLN A 135 -4.59 -14.46 -9.45
CA GLN A 135 -3.72 -15.38 -10.20
C GLN A 135 -4.39 -15.87 -11.48
N ASP A 136 -5.68 -16.23 -11.42
CA ASP A 136 -6.44 -16.65 -12.58
C ASP A 136 -6.61 -15.49 -13.58
N ARG A 137 -6.87 -14.28 -13.09
CA ARG A 137 -7.01 -13.11 -13.97
C ARG A 137 -5.70 -12.74 -14.66
N VAL A 138 -4.57 -12.82 -13.95
CA VAL A 138 -3.24 -12.63 -14.55
C VAL A 138 -2.97 -13.70 -15.61
N ARG A 139 -3.35 -14.95 -15.36
CA ARG A 139 -3.21 -16.04 -16.33
C ARG A 139 -4.05 -15.78 -17.58
N GLU A 140 -5.30 -15.36 -17.42
CA GLU A 140 -6.20 -15.05 -18.53
C GLU A 140 -5.69 -13.86 -19.36
N LEU A 141 -5.21 -12.79 -18.70
CA LEU A 141 -4.60 -11.64 -19.37
C LEU A 141 -3.36 -12.06 -20.18
N ASN A 142 -2.47 -12.87 -19.60
CA ASN A 142 -1.30 -13.37 -20.30
C ASN A 142 -1.67 -14.23 -21.51
N ASN A 143 -2.71 -15.06 -21.42
CA ASN A 143 -3.21 -15.85 -22.54
C ASN A 143 -3.81 -14.96 -23.64
N ASN A 144 -4.57 -13.92 -23.25
CA ASN A 144 -5.14 -12.96 -24.21
C ASN A 144 -4.04 -12.18 -24.93
N ILE A 145 -2.99 -11.75 -24.23
CA ILE A 145 -1.84 -11.08 -24.83
C ILE A 145 -1.15 -12.00 -25.85
N LYS A 146 -0.90 -13.26 -25.49
CA LYS A 146 -0.30 -14.25 -26.40
C LYS A 146 -1.16 -14.49 -27.64
N SER A 147 -2.46 -14.72 -27.46
CA SER A 147 -3.38 -14.92 -28.58
C SER A 147 -3.45 -13.69 -29.50
N TYR A 148 -3.48 -12.48 -28.92
CA TYR A 148 -3.46 -11.25 -29.70
C TYR A 148 -2.18 -11.10 -30.51
N GLN A 149 -1.02 -11.38 -29.92
CA GLN A 149 0.27 -11.35 -30.62
C GLN A 149 0.30 -12.34 -31.79
N GLU A 150 -0.16 -13.57 -31.59
CA GLU A 150 -0.26 -14.57 -32.65
C GLU A 150 -1.18 -14.11 -33.79
N GLN A 151 -2.36 -13.58 -33.46
CA GLN A 151 -3.29 -13.05 -34.46
C GLN A 151 -2.70 -11.86 -35.23
N MET A 152 -1.98 -10.97 -34.54
CA MET A 152 -1.32 -9.81 -35.15
C MET A 152 -0.26 -10.28 -36.17
N ILE A 153 0.55 -11.26 -35.80
CA ILE A 153 1.62 -11.79 -36.66
C ILE A 153 1.04 -12.57 -37.84
N GLN A 154 -0.03 -13.34 -37.65
CA GLN A 154 -0.72 -14.02 -38.74
C GLN A 154 -1.25 -13.02 -39.79
N LYS A 155 -1.84 -11.91 -39.34
CA LYS A 155 -2.30 -10.84 -40.24
C LYS A 155 -1.15 -10.14 -40.97
N LEU A 156 0.00 -9.97 -40.31
CA LEU A 156 1.18 -9.31 -40.89
C LEU A 156 1.98 -10.20 -41.83
N LYS A 157 1.94 -11.53 -41.64
CA LYS A 157 2.82 -12.48 -42.34
C LYS A 157 2.79 -12.33 -43.85
N LEU A 158 1.60 -12.24 -44.44
CA LEU A 158 1.44 -12.13 -45.89
C LEU A 158 1.83 -10.74 -46.42
N PRO A 159 1.29 -9.61 -45.91
CA PRO A 159 1.72 -8.28 -46.34
C PRO A 159 3.23 -8.06 -46.21
N PHE A 160 3.82 -8.48 -45.09
CA PHE A 160 5.25 -8.35 -44.86
C PHE A 160 6.08 -9.18 -45.85
N TYR A 161 5.70 -10.43 -46.09
CA TYR A 161 6.39 -11.26 -47.08
C TYR A 161 6.32 -10.63 -48.49
N MET A 162 5.16 -10.09 -48.87
CA MET A 162 4.98 -9.45 -50.17
C MET A 162 5.84 -8.18 -50.32
N TYR A 163 5.94 -7.34 -49.29
CA TYR A 163 6.78 -6.14 -49.35
C TYR A 163 8.27 -6.49 -49.33
N THR A 164 8.70 -7.39 -48.45
CA THR A 164 10.10 -7.82 -48.42
C THR A 164 10.52 -8.47 -49.74
N ALA A 165 9.66 -9.27 -50.35
CA ALA A 165 9.95 -9.91 -51.63
C ALA A 165 10.04 -8.94 -52.82
N LYS A 166 9.39 -7.79 -52.73
CA LYS A 166 9.47 -6.75 -53.76
C LYS A 166 10.70 -5.85 -53.61
N ILE A 167 11.16 -5.59 -52.39
CA ILE A 167 12.27 -4.66 -52.13
C ILE A 167 13.62 -5.36 -52.10
N LEU A 168 13.72 -6.54 -51.48
CA LEU A 168 14.97 -7.29 -51.38
C LEU A 168 15.33 -7.90 -52.74
N GLN A 169 16.10 -7.17 -53.53
CA GLN A 169 16.68 -7.69 -54.76
C GLN A 169 18.05 -8.31 -54.45
N ASN A 170 18.32 -9.51 -54.98
CA ASN A 170 19.54 -10.30 -54.76
C ASN A 170 19.75 -10.88 -53.34
N TYR A 171 18.68 -11.30 -52.66
CA TYR A 171 18.80 -12.09 -51.42
C TYR A 171 19.13 -13.56 -51.73
N GLN A 172 20.34 -14.02 -51.36
CA GLN A 172 20.82 -15.37 -51.70
C GLN A 172 20.04 -16.51 -51.01
N GLN A 173 19.29 -16.22 -49.94
CA GLN A 173 18.60 -17.24 -49.14
C GLN A 173 17.09 -17.36 -49.46
N GLY A 174 16.58 -16.66 -50.48
CA GLY A 174 15.18 -16.81 -50.91
C GLY A 174 14.60 -15.56 -51.58
N MET A 175 13.29 -15.62 -51.89
CA MET A 175 12.58 -14.50 -52.52
C MET A 175 12.08 -13.44 -51.55
N GLY A 176 12.09 -13.68 -50.23
CA GLY A 176 11.55 -12.74 -49.24
C GLY A 176 11.76 -13.23 -47.80
N VAL A 177 11.26 -12.49 -46.83
CA VAL A 177 11.44 -12.80 -45.40
C VAL A 177 10.10 -13.15 -44.77
N LEU A 178 10.08 -14.25 -44.04
CA LEU A 178 8.91 -14.76 -43.34
C LEU A 178 8.95 -14.36 -41.87
N LEU A 179 7.78 -13.99 -41.34
CA LEU A 179 7.56 -13.79 -39.92
C LEU A 179 7.14 -15.10 -39.24
N THR A 180 7.78 -15.43 -38.13
CA THR A 180 7.41 -16.57 -37.28
C THR A 180 7.46 -16.21 -35.80
N THR A 181 6.69 -16.94 -34.99
CA THR A 181 6.75 -16.92 -33.53
C THR A 181 7.25 -18.27 -33.03
N GLN A 182 8.25 -18.27 -32.16
CA GLN A 182 8.61 -19.46 -31.39
C GLN A 182 8.35 -19.20 -29.90
N ASN A 183 7.81 -20.23 -29.21
CA ASN A 183 7.64 -20.52 -27.77
C ASN A 183 7.54 -19.39 -26.71
N ASN A 184 8.21 -18.25 -26.89
CA ASN A 184 8.27 -17.11 -25.99
C ASN A 184 7.75 -15.80 -26.62
N SER A 185 6.84 -15.87 -27.59
CA SER A 185 6.26 -14.67 -28.25
C SER A 185 7.24 -13.80 -29.04
N ASN A 186 8.51 -14.19 -29.14
CA ASN A 186 9.51 -13.43 -29.85
C ASN A 186 9.27 -13.57 -31.36
N ILE A 187 9.14 -12.42 -32.02
CA ILE A 187 9.06 -12.33 -33.47
C ILE A 187 10.43 -12.64 -34.03
N ARG A 188 10.50 -13.60 -34.95
CA ARG A 188 11.70 -13.89 -35.71
C ARG A 188 11.48 -13.74 -37.19
N PHE A 189 12.55 -13.37 -37.87
CA PHE A 189 12.60 -13.20 -39.31
C PHE A 189 13.38 -14.37 -39.91
N ILE A 190 12.73 -15.21 -40.72
CA ILE A 190 13.33 -16.40 -41.32
C ILE A 190 13.28 -16.34 -42.84
N ALA A 191 14.29 -16.89 -43.52
CA ALA A 191 14.35 -16.91 -44.98
C ALA A 191 13.53 -18.08 -45.55
N ASN A 192 13.59 -19.21 -44.85
CA ASN A 192 12.92 -20.46 -45.21
C ASN A 192 12.25 -21.04 -43.96
N SER A 193 11.16 -21.78 -44.12
CA SER A 193 10.48 -22.46 -43.01
C SER A 193 11.38 -23.41 -42.22
N ASN A 194 12.49 -23.84 -42.81
CA ASN A 194 13.43 -24.80 -42.24
C ASN A 194 14.67 -24.15 -41.61
N SER A 195 14.83 -22.82 -41.66
CA SER A 195 15.98 -22.13 -41.09
C SER A 195 15.75 -21.79 -39.61
N GLU A 196 16.64 -22.24 -38.72
CA GLU A 196 16.59 -21.92 -37.29
C GLU A 196 17.23 -20.56 -36.95
N GLN A 197 18.09 -20.05 -37.84
CA GLN A 197 18.80 -18.79 -37.63
C GLN A 197 17.96 -17.60 -38.09
N ASP A 198 17.94 -16.54 -37.27
CA ASP A 198 17.28 -15.29 -37.63
C ASP A 198 18.08 -14.56 -38.72
N VAL A 199 17.38 -14.18 -39.79
CA VAL A 199 17.92 -13.52 -40.97
C VAL A 199 18.52 -12.17 -40.62
N MET A 200 18.04 -11.50 -39.56
CA MET A 200 18.55 -10.20 -39.14
C MET A 200 20.05 -10.22 -38.80
N TYR A 201 20.61 -11.37 -38.42
CA TYR A 201 22.04 -11.51 -38.12
C TYR A 201 22.93 -11.78 -39.34
N GLN A 202 22.33 -12.06 -40.50
CA GLN A 202 23.04 -12.42 -41.73
C GLN A 202 22.96 -11.33 -42.81
N LEU A 203 22.06 -10.36 -42.63
CA LEU A 203 21.82 -9.29 -43.59
C LEU A 203 22.79 -8.12 -43.41
N SER A 204 23.07 -7.45 -44.52
CA SER A 204 23.74 -6.15 -44.49
C SER A 204 22.88 -5.07 -43.83
N SER A 205 23.50 -3.99 -43.35
CA SER A 205 22.80 -2.84 -42.77
C SER A 205 21.72 -2.27 -43.70
N GLY A 206 22.03 -2.12 -44.99
CA GLY A 206 21.07 -1.67 -46.00
C GLY A 206 19.88 -2.61 -46.18
N GLN A 207 20.09 -3.93 -46.11
CA GLN A 207 19.00 -4.91 -46.18
C GLN A 207 18.15 -4.93 -44.91
N VAL A 208 18.75 -4.72 -43.74
CA VAL A 208 18.02 -4.57 -42.47
C VAL A 208 17.14 -3.32 -42.51
N ALA A 209 17.63 -2.21 -43.06
CA ALA A 209 16.85 -0.98 -43.24
C ALA A 209 15.63 -1.22 -44.15
N VAL A 210 15.82 -1.93 -45.27
CA VAL A 210 14.74 -2.36 -46.16
C VAL A 210 13.67 -3.16 -45.43
N ILE A 211 14.08 -4.14 -44.60
CA ILE A 211 13.15 -4.98 -43.85
C ILE A 211 12.39 -4.16 -42.81
N SER A 212 13.08 -3.26 -42.10
CA SER A 212 12.45 -2.37 -41.13
C SER A 212 11.38 -1.50 -41.78
N PHE A 213 11.67 -0.98 -42.98
CA PHE A 213 10.71 -0.22 -43.76
C PHE A 213 9.52 -1.09 -44.19
N ALA A 214 9.77 -2.28 -44.76
CA ALA A 214 8.73 -3.22 -45.17
C ALA A 214 7.83 -3.65 -44.01
N PHE A 215 8.40 -3.84 -42.81
CA PHE A 215 7.67 -4.15 -41.59
C PHE A 215 6.77 -3.00 -41.14
N THR A 216 7.31 -1.79 -41.12
CA THR A 216 6.55 -0.58 -40.76
C THR A 216 5.41 -0.33 -41.74
N LEU A 217 5.65 -0.53 -43.04
CA LEU A 217 4.64 -0.42 -44.07
C LEU A 217 3.55 -1.49 -43.92
N ALA A 218 3.92 -2.75 -43.69
CA ALA A 218 2.99 -3.84 -43.42
C ALA A 218 2.09 -3.55 -42.21
N LEU A 219 2.67 -2.99 -41.14
CA LEU A 219 1.90 -2.55 -39.97
C LEU A 219 0.89 -1.45 -40.34
N ASN A 220 1.35 -0.43 -41.05
CA ASN A 220 0.50 0.71 -41.42
C ASN A 220 -0.68 0.26 -42.28
N THR A 221 -0.43 -0.55 -43.32
CA THR A 221 -1.47 -0.97 -44.28
C THR A 221 -2.40 -2.04 -43.72
N THR A 222 -1.90 -2.96 -42.88
CA THR A 222 -2.71 -4.03 -42.29
C THR A 222 -3.67 -3.51 -41.22
N PHE A 223 -3.20 -2.60 -40.35
CA PHE A 223 -3.99 -2.12 -39.22
C PHE A 223 -4.73 -0.80 -39.49
N LYS A 224 -4.47 -0.14 -40.63
CA LYS A 224 -5.08 1.15 -41.01
C LYS A 224 -5.06 2.14 -39.84
N ILE A 225 -3.86 2.32 -39.29
CA ILE A 225 -3.61 3.07 -38.04
C ILE A 225 -4.24 4.48 -38.12
N SER A 226 -4.22 5.10 -39.29
CA SER A 226 -4.86 6.38 -39.58
C SER A 226 -6.10 6.21 -40.48
N ARG A 227 -7.29 6.36 -39.90
CA ARG A 227 -8.56 6.30 -40.67
C ARG A 227 -8.82 7.54 -41.56
N GLY A 228 -8.20 8.69 -41.24
CA GLY A 228 -8.45 9.96 -41.92
C GLY A 228 -7.22 10.74 -42.39
N PHE A 229 -6.02 10.39 -41.95
CA PHE A 229 -4.78 11.12 -42.30
C PHE A 229 -3.70 10.17 -42.80
N LYS A 230 -3.69 9.96 -44.12
CA LYS A 230 -2.75 9.08 -44.81
C LYS A 230 -1.50 9.88 -45.15
N PHE A 231 -0.58 9.91 -44.19
CA PHE A 231 0.64 10.69 -44.27
C PHE A 231 1.84 9.81 -43.95
N LEU A 232 2.89 9.96 -44.74
CA LEU A 232 4.17 9.27 -44.55
C LEU A 232 5.29 10.31 -44.62
N SER A 233 6.02 10.46 -43.52
CA SER A 233 7.26 11.23 -43.49
C SER A 233 8.43 10.28 -43.31
N ILE A 234 9.44 10.40 -44.16
CA ILE A 234 10.67 9.60 -44.05
C ILE A 234 11.88 10.53 -44.03
N ASP A 235 12.75 10.32 -43.05
CA ASP A 235 14.04 11.00 -42.99
C ASP A 235 15.10 10.14 -43.66
N ASP A 236 15.81 10.71 -44.63
CA ASP A 236 16.90 10.10 -45.39
C ASP A 236 16.67 8.62 -45.78
N PRO A 237 15.64 8.29 -46.59
CA PRO A 237 15.20 6.92 -46.87
C PRO A 237 16.24 6.02 -47.58
N ILE A 238 17.37 6.59 -48.02
CA ILE A 238 18.28 6.01 -49.02
C ILE A 238 19.74 5.95 -48.51
N GLN A 239 20.04 6.49 -47.32
CA GLN A 239 21.42 6.77 -46.89
C GLN A 239 22.38 5.56 -46.95
N ASP A 240 21.91 4.38 -46.53
CA ASP A 240 22.74 3.16 -46.43
C ASP A 240 22.27 2.03 -47.36
N MET A 241 21.41 2.34 -48.34
CA MET A 241 20.81 1.35 -49.23
C MET A 241 21.45 1.37 -50.62
N ASP A 242 21.75 0.19 -51.16
CA ASP A 242 22.21 0.04 -52.55
C ASP A 242 21.16 0.57 -53.54
N SER A 243 21.62 1.12 -54.67
CA SER A 243 20.77 1.74 -55.71
C SER A 243 19.63 0.84 -56.20
N MET A 244 19.83 -0.49 -56.20
CA MET A 244 18.79 -1.46 -56.59
C MET A 244 17.66 -1.54 -55.57
N ASN A 245 17.99 -1.60 -54.28
CA ASN A 245 17.00 -1.63 -53.20
C ASN A 245 16.28 -0.28 -53.09
N VAL A 246 16.99 0.82 -53.33
CA VAL A 246 16.43 2.17 -53.40
C VAL A 246 15.40 2.29 -54.51
N TYR A 247 15.75 1.79 -55.71
CA TYR A 247 14.82 1.74 -56.85
C TYR A 247 13.55 0.97 -56.49
N ALA A 248 13.71 -0.24 -55.93
CA ALA A 248 12.60 -1.10 -55.57
C ALA A 248 11.72 -0.50 -54.46
N LEU A 249 12.34 0.19 -53.50
CA LEU A 249 11.66 0.90 -52.42
C LEU A 249 10.79 2.05 -52.96
N ILE A 250 11.36 2.93 -53.78
CA ILE A 250 10.64 4.06 -54.37
C ILE A 250 9.48 3.55 -55.22
N ASP A 251 9.71 2.50 -56.02
CA ASP A 251 8.70 1.91 -56.87
C ASP A 251 7.54 1.31 -56.05
N LEU A 252 7.86 0.66 -54.93
CA LEU A 252 6.88 0.12 -54.02
C LEU A 252 6.08 1.21 -53.32
N ILE A 253 6.73 2.26 -52.78
CA ILE A 253 6.05 3.37 -52.12
C ILE A 253 5.06 4.01 -53.10
N ARG A 254 5.52 4.28 -54.32
CA ARG A 254 4.73 4.89 -55.39
C ARG A 254 3.45 4.10 -55.73
N HIS A 255 3.51 2.77 -55.73
CA HIS A 255 2.35 1.93 -56.05
C HIS A 255 1.48 1.58 -54.84
N SER A 256 2.09 1.34 -53.68
CA SER A 256 1.37 0.82 -52.50
C SER A 256 0.71 1.90 -51.64
N LEU A 257 1.11 3.16 -51.83
CA LEU A 257 0.67 4.31 -51.03
C LEU A 257 0.22 5.48 -51.93
N SER A 258 -0.48 5.18 -53.03
CA SER A 258 -0.96 6.21 -53.98
C SER A 258 -1.94 7.21 -53.36
N ASP A 259 -2.58 6.84 -52.26
CA ASP A 259 -3.53 7.63 -51.49
C ASP A 259 -2.91 8.31 -50.26
N TYR A 260 -1.57 8.31 -50.13
CA TYR A 260 -0.84 8.96 -49.03
C TYR A 260 -0.16 10.24 -49.51
N GLN A 261 -0.15 11.25 -48.63
CA GLN A 261 0.77 12.37 -48.73
C GLN A 261 2.14 11.93 -48.22
N ILE A 262 3.16 12.00 -49.09
CA ILE A 262 4.51 11.54 -48.79
C ILE A 262 5.46 12.74 -48.71
N ILE A 263 6.19 12.87 -47.61
CA ILE A 263 7.29 13.82 -47.43
C ILE A 263 8.56 13.03 -47.19
N MET A 264 9.60 13.31 -47.96
CA MET A 264 10.91 12.71 -47.77
C MET A 264 11.96 13.81 -47.61
N SER A 265 12.81 13.71 -46.61
CA SER A 265 14.07 14.46 -46.53
C SER A 265 15.22 13.61 -47.07
N THR A 266 16.18 14.27 -47.70
CA THR A 266 17.46 13.67 -48.07
C THR A 266 18.54 14.74 -48.05
N HIS A 267 19.72 14.41 -47.53
CA HIS A 267 20.91 15.26 -47.66
C HIS A 267 21.56 15.21 -49.05
N ASN A 268 21.14 14.28 -49.92
CA ASN A 268 21.74 14.05 -51.24
C ASN A 268 20.82 14.55 -52.37
N ASP A 269 21.25 15.62 -53.06
CA ASP A 269 20.51 16.21 -54.19
C ASP A 269 20.24 15.20 -55.32
N GLY A 270 21.18 14.29 -55.58
CA GLY A 270 21.02 13.25 -56.59
C GLY A 270 19.90 12.26 -56.25
N SER A 271 19.83 11.85 -54.98
CA SER A 271 18.74 11.01 -54.47
C SER A 271 17.40 11.74 -54.54
N ALA A 272 17.37 13.02 -54.17
CA ALA A 272 16.16 13.85 -54.24
C ALA A 272 15.62 13.96 -55.68
N MET A 273 16.52 14.26 -56.63
CA MET A 273 16.18 14.37 -58.05
C MET A 273 15.73 13.04 -58.63
N PHE A 274 16.38 11.93 -58.25
CA PHE A 274 16.00 10.59 -58.67
C PHE A 274 14.61 10.20 -58.16
N ILE A 275 14.32 10.43 -56.87
CA ILE A 275 12.99 10.22 -56.30
C ILE A 275 11.96 11.05 -57.09
N LYS A 276 12.21 12.35 -57.24
CA LYS A 276 11.32 13.27 -57.97
C LYS A 276 11.01 12.75 -59.37
N TYR A 277 12.04 12.42 -60.14
CA TYR A 277 11.91 11.89 -61.50
C TYR A 277 11.04 10.63 -61.55
N LYS A 278 11.21 9.70 -60.60
CA LYS A 278 10.43 8.45 -60.56
C LYS A 278 8.96 8.68 -60.20
N PHE A 279 8.65 9.67 -59.37
CA PHE A 279 7.26 10.05 -59.08
C PHE A 279 6.60 10.85 -60.22
N GLU A 280 7.35 11.71 -60.91
CA GLU A 280 6.86 12.47 -62.06
C GLU A 280 6.50 11.55 -63.25
N LEU A 281 7.33 10.54 -63.54
CA LEU A 281 7.08 9.55 -64.60
C LEU A 281 5.74 8.78 -64.45
N PHE A 282 5.12 8.80 -63.28
CA PHE A 282 3.90 8.05 -62.97
C PHE A 282 2.67 8.96 -62.90
N SER A 283 2.87 10.28 -63.00
CA SER A 283 1.77 11.25 -63.01
C SER A 283 1.28 11.42 -64.44
N ASP A 284 0.22 10.71 -64.82
CA ASP A 284 -0.44 10.85 -66.13
C ASP A 284 -1.13 12.21 -66.33
N SER A 285 -1.17 13.06 -65.29
CA SER A 285 -1.84 14.36 -65.31
C SER A 285 -0.86 15.51 -65.61
N GLU A 286 -1.30 16.48 -66.42
CA GLU A 286 -0.61 17.76 -66.73
C GLU A 286 -0.23 18.61 -65.49
N ILE A 287 -0.62 18.19 -64.28
CA ILE A 287 -0.32 18.83 -63.01
C ILE A 287 0.80 18.05 -62.32
N SER A 288 1.96 18.68 -62.14
CA SER A 288 3.08 18.11 -61.38
C SER A 288 2.72 18.04 -59.89
N ASN A 289 2.35 16.86 -59.40
CA ASN A 289 2.01 16.64 -57.98
C ASN A 289 3.25 16.49 -57.07
N VAL A 290 4.46 16.69 -57.60
CA VAL A 290 5.73 16.46 -56.91
C VAL A 290 6.52 17.77 -56.83
N GLY A 291 6.78 18.24 -55.61
CA GLY A 291 7.60 19.42 -55.34
C GLY A 291 8.91 19.04 -54.67
N LEU A 292 10.03 19.63 -55.10
CA LEU A 292 11.31 19.56 -54.41
C LEU A 292 11.59 20.92 -53.79
N LYS A 293 11.88 20.93 -52.49
CA LYS A 293 12.15 22.15 -51.72
C LYS A 293 13.52 22.05 -51.06
N ASN A 294 14.37 23.02 -51.32
CA ASN A 294 15.64 23.15 -50.61
C ASN A 294 15.42 23.93 -49.31
N ILE A 295 15.64 23.27 -48.17
CA ILE A 295 15.38 23.85 -46.85
C ILE A 295 16.27 25.06 -46.57
N LYS A 296 17.54 25.07 -47.03
CA LYS A 296 18.44 26.22 -46.84
C LYS A 296 17.89 27.47 -47.51
N ASN A 297 17.37 27.33 -48.73
CA ASN A 297 16.80 28.46 -49.47
C ASN A 297 15.54 29.00 -48.80
N ILE A 298 14.72 28.14 -48.19
CA ILE A 298 13.52 28.57 -47.46
C ILE A 298 13.90 29.35 -46.20
N LEU A 299 14.85 28.85 -45.43
CA LEU A 299 15.31 29.52 -44.20
C LEU A 299 15.98 30.88 -44.48
N LEU A 300 16.66 31.03 -45.62
CA LEU A 300 17.27 32.29 -46.02
C LEU A 300 16.24 33.34 -46.47
N LEU A 301 15.14 32.90 -47.12
CA LEU A 301 14.06 33.80 -47.55
C LEU A 301 13.27 34.40 -46.37
N ASP A 302 13.09 33.66 -45.27
CA ASP A 302 12.41 34.16 -44.07
C ASP A 302 13.24 35.20 -43.29
N VAL A 303 14.57 35.20 -43.46
CA VAL A 303 15.48 36.17 -42.85
C VAL A 303 15.47 37.50 -43.59
N GLU A 304 15.29 37.51 -44.92
CA GLU A 304 15.21 38.75 -45.71
C GLU A 304 13.88 39.50 -45.56
N VAL A 305 12.81 38.82 -45.16
CA VAL A 305 11.49 39.44 -44.93
C VAL A 305 11.34 40.00 -43.50
N SER A 306 12.26 39.64 -42.59
CA SER A 306 12.25 40.06 -41.18
C SER A 306 13.29 41.14 -40.85
N SER A 307 13.97 41.70 -41.85
CA SER A 307 14.85 42.88 -41.79
C SER A 307 14.27 44.06 -42.55
#